data_AF-A0A3G6PNQ1-F1
#
_entry.id   AF-A0A3G6PNQ1-F1
#
_cell.length_a   1.000
_cell.length_b   1.000
_cell.length_c   1.000
_cell.angle_alpha   90.00
_cell.angle_beta   90.00
_cell.angle_gamma   90.00
#
_symmetry.space_group_name_H-M   'P 1'
#
loop_
_entity.id
_entity.type
_entity.pdbx_description
1 polymer ?
#
loop_
_entity_poly.entity_id
_entity_poly.type
_entity_poly.pdbx_seq_one_letter_code
_entity_poly.pdbx_strand_id
1 'polypeptide(L)' 'MDAVNYDLTEDFLHGVIAIPARKALKKEKIDSLEKLSDYSEKEIMQLHGFGKNTMMKLKDYMQENQVFFKEA' A
#
# COMPACT_ATOMS: atom_id res chain seq x y z
N MET A 1 -23.05 23.45 -1.61
CA MET A 1 -21.59 23.59 -1.43
C MET A 1 -21.20 22.39 -0.60
N ASP A 2 -20.98 21.26 -1.26
CA ASP A 2 -20.58 20.04 -0.58
C ASP A 2 -19.23 20.32 0.06
N ALA A 3 -19.20 20.26 1.39
CA ALA A 3 -17.99 20.38 2.17
C ALA A 3 -17.07 19.25 1.72
N VAL A 4 -16.15 19.57 0.81
CA VAL A 4 -15.03 18.70 0.49
C VAL A 4 -14.20 18.66 1.76
N ASN A 5 -14.44 17.64 2.58
CA ASN A 5 -13.48 17.21 3.58
C ASN A 5 -12.20 16.91 2.81
N TYR A 6 -11.31 17.90 2.76
CA TYR A 6 -9.92 17.69 2.41
C TYR A 6 -9.35 16.88 3.57
N ASP A 7 -9.57 15.58 3.49
CA ASP A 7 -8.99 14.63 4.42
C ASP A 7 -7.48 14.72 4.17
N LEU A 8 -6.82 15.49 5.04
CA LEU A 8 -5.37 15.69 5.08
C LEU A 8 -4.62 14.40 5.43
N THR A 9 -5.31 13.26 5.46
CA THR A 9 -4.68 11.94 5.44
C THR A 9 -3.86 11.86 4.16
N GLU A 10 -2.54 11.99 4.32
CA GLU A 10 -1.58 11.69 3.28
C GLU A 10 -1.99 10.34 2.66
N ASP A 11 -2.35 10.39 1.37
CA ASP A 11 -2.90 9.26 0.63
C ASP A 11 -1.88 8.10 0.77
N PHE A 12 -2.18 7.06 1.57
CA PHE A 12 -1.19 6.06 2.01
C PHE A 12 -0.31 5.55 0.85
N LEU A 13 1.01 5.69 0.97
CA LEU A 13 2.02 5.38 -0.06
C LEU A 13 1.99 6.29 -1.31
N HIS A 14 1.51 7.52 -1.18
CA HIS A 14 1.66 8.57 -2.19
C HIS A 14 3.14 8.80 -2.50
N GLY A 15 3.48 8.84 -3.79
CA GLY A 15 4.86 9.00 -4.25
C GLY A 15 5.67 7.69 -4.25
N VAL A 16 5.29 6.71 -3.43
CA VAL A 16 5.96 5.39 -3.37
C VAL A 16 5.44 4.47 -4.48
N ILE A 17 4.11 4.28 -4.57
CA ILE A 17 3.48 3.39 -5.55
C ILE A 17 2.45 4.09 -6.43
N ALA A 18 2.17 3.49 -7.59
CA ALA A 18 1.24 4.03 -8.57
C ALA A 18 -0.21 4.08 -8.04
N ILE A 19 -1.01 5.00 -8.58
CA ILE A 19 -2.42 5.21 -8.21
C ILE A 19 -3.25 3.91 -8.23
N PRO A 20 -3.13 3.01 -9.23
CA PRO A 20 -3.94 1.80 -9.24
C PRO A 20 -3.67 0.86 -8.06
N ALA A 21 -2.41 0.79 -7.61
CA ALA A 21 -2.00 -0.03 -6.48
C ALA A 21 -2.53 0.55 -5.15
N ARG A 22 -2.41 1.88 -4.96
CA ARG A 22 -3.02 2.55 -3.79
C ARG A 22 -4.52 2.36 -3.71
N LYS A 23 -5.21 2.46 -4.85
CA LYS A 23 -6.66 2.20 -4.92
C LYS A 23 -7.01 0.76 -4.54
N ALA A 24 -6.18 -0.21 -4.90
CA ALA A 24 -6.39 -1.60 -4.50
C ALA A 24 -6.20 -1.80 -2.99
N LEU A 25 -5.15 -1.23 -2.40
CA LEU A 25 -4.95 -1.26 -0.94
C LEU A 25 -6.12 -0.62 -0.18
N LYS A 26 -6.59 0.54 -0.65
CA LYS A 26 -7.75 1.23 -0.06
C LYS A 26 -9.03 0.39 -0.11
N LYS A 27 -9.25 -0.38 -1.19
CA LYS A 27 -10.39 -1.31 -1.30
C LYS A 27 -10.29 -2.45 -0.26
N GLU A 28 -9.08 -2.95 -0.03
CA GLU A 28 -8.79 -3.95 1.00
C GLU A 28 -8.69 -3.35 2.43
N LYS A 29 -8.93 -2.04 2.58
CA LYS A 29 -8.80 -1.29 3.85
C LYS A 29 -7.39 -1.32 4.47
N ILE A 30 -6.38 -1.49 3.61
CA ILE A 30 -4.96 -1.43 3.95
C ILE A 30 -4.52 0.02 3.77
N ASP A 31 -4.34 0.73 4.88
CA ASP A 31 -4.01 2.15 4.94
C ASP A 31 -2.77 2.44 5.82
N SER A 32 -2.06 1.41 6.26
CA SER A 32 -0.88 1.51 7.11
C SER A 32 0.12 0.38 6.85
N LEU A 33 1.37 0.56 7.29
CA LEU A 33 2.42 -0.46 7.16
C LEU A 33 2.13 -1.68 8.05
N GLU A 34 1.55 -1.46 9.24
CA GLU A 34 1.16 -2.52 10.16
C GLU A 34 0.12 -3.43 9.50
N LYS A 35 -0.91 -2.85 8.87
CA LYS A 35 -1.90 -3.64 8.13
C LYS A 35 -1.28 -4.36 6.94
N LEU A 36 -0.30 -3.77 6.24
CA LEU A 36 0.42 -4.47 5.18
C LEU A 36 1.19 -5.68 5.70
N SER A 37 1.75 -5.61 6.91
CA SER A 37 2.50 -6.70 7.51
C SER A 37 1.65 -7.95 7.80
N ASP A 38 0.33 -7.78 7.93
CA ASP A 38 -0.63 -8.88 8.06
C ASP A 38 -0.84 -9.68 6.77
N TYR A 39 -0.25 -9.24 5.65
CA TYR A 39 -0.32 -9.90 4.36
C TYR A 39 1.06 -10.42 3.94
N SER A 40 1.04 -11.53 3.20
CA SER A 40 2.21 -12.06 2.53
C SER A 40 2.48 -11.30 1.24
N GLU A 41 3.72 -11.35 0.77
CA GLU A 41 4.09 -10.78 -0.53
C GLU A 41 3.20 -11.32 -1.66
N LYS A 42 2.87 -12.63 -1.60
CA LYS A 42 2.05 -13.30 -2.61
C LYS A 42 0.61 -12.76 -2.63
N GLU A 43 0.01 -12.53 -1.47
CA GLU A 43 -1.35 -11.96 -1.35
C GLU A 43 -1.40 -10.55 -1.95
N ILE A 44 -0.42 -9.70 -1.61
CA ILE A 44 -0.35 -8.32 -2.14
C ILE A 44 -0.11 -8.33 -3.66
N MET A 45 0.71 -9.24 -4.17
CA MET A 45 0.99 -9.33 -5.61
C MET A 45 -0.23 -9.73 -6.47
N GLN A 46 -1.28 -10.31 -5.87
CA GLN A 46 -2.54 -10.58 -6.59
C GLN A 46 -3.41 -9.32 -6.77
N LEU A 47 -3.15 -8.25 -6.03
CA LEU A 47 -3.92 -7.03 -6.12
C LEU A 47 -3.62 -6.27 -7.42
N HIS A 48 -4.65 -5.61 -7.96
CA HIS A 48 -4.50 -4.82 -9.17
C HIS A 48 -3.45 -3.71 -8.99
N GLY A 49 -2.48 -3.63 -9.91
CA GLY A 49 -1.41 -2.63 -9.88
C GLY A 49 -0.12 -3.07 -9.18
N PHE A 50 -0.08 -4.28 -8.61
CA PHE A 50 1.10 -4.84 -7.92
C PHE A 50 1.98 -5.70 -8.82
N GLY A 51 2.41 -5.12 -9.95
CA GLY A 51 3.46 -5.71 -10.79
C GLY A 51 4.85 -5.64 -10.15
N LYS A 52 5.84 -6.27 -10.79
CA LYS A 52 7.24 -6.37 -10.30
C LYS A 52 7.83 -5.05 -9.77
N ASN A 53 7.65 -3.95 -10.52
CA ASN A 53 8.19 -2.64 -10.14
C ASN A 53 7.49 -2.06 -8.90
N THR A 54 6.16 -2.17 -8.84
CA THR A 54 5.38 -1.74 -7.66
C THR A 54 5.79 -2.53 -6.43
N MET A 55 5.94 -3.85 -6.55
CA MET A 55 6.36 -4.73 -5.44
C MET A 55 7.77 -4.40 -4.95
N MET A 56 8.70 -4.05 -5.85
CA MET A 56 10.04 -3.62 -5.47
C MET A 56 10.00 -2.34 -4.62
N LYS A 57 9.35 -1.28 -5.12
CA LYS A 57 9.24 -0.01 -4.38
C LYS A 57 8.52 -0.15 -3.05
N LEU A 58 7.48 -0.98 -3.01
CA LEU A 58 6.75 -1.26 -1.77
C LEU A 58 7.67 -1.94 -0.75
N LYS A 59 8.43 -2.96 -1.16
CA LYS A 59 9.37 -3.66 -0.29
C LYS A 59 10.50 -2.77 0.22
N ASP A 60 11.07 -1.93 -0.66
CA ASP A 60 12.11 -0.99 -0.28
C ASP A 60 11.58 -0.04 0.82
N TYR A 61 10.39 0.54 0.61
CA TYR A 61 9.74 1.41 1.59
C TYR A 61 9.41 0.68 2.91
N MET A 62 8.92 -0.55 2.85
CA MET A 62 8.65 -1.36 4.05
C MET A 62 9.96 -1.63 4.83
N GLN A 63 11.04 -1.98 4.14
CA GLN A 63 12.34 -2.24 4.73
C GLN A 63 12.96 -0.98 5.38
N GLU A 64 12.84 0.20 4.74
CA GLU A 64 13.27 1.49 5.31
C GLU A 64 12.55 1.79 6.63
N ASN A 65 11.32 1.31 6.79
CA ASN A 65 10.51 1.44 7.99
C ASN A 65 10.60 0.21 8.93
N GLN A 66 11.48 -0.75 8.64
CA GLN A 66 11.65 -1.99 9.40
C GLN A 66 10.38 -2.84 9.54
N VAL A 67 9.46 -2.72 8.57
CA VAL A 67 8.25 -3.55 8.47
C VAL A 67 8.45 -4.58 7.37
N PHE A 68 7.90 -5.78 7.55
CA PHE A 68 8.02 -6.86 6.58
C PHE A 68 6.67 -7.54 6.40
N PHE A 69 6.44 -8.15 5.25
CA PHE A 69 5.30 -9.02 5.04
C PHE A 69 5.36 -10.22 5.99
N LYS A 70 4.21 -10.76 6.40
CA LYS A 70 4.18 -12.05 7.11
C LYS A 70 4.76 -13.15 6.22
N GLU A 71 5.36 -14.14 6.86
CA GLU A 71 5.69 -15.39 6.21
C GLU A 71 4.38 -16.08 5.74
N ALA A 72 4.43 -16.67 4.55
CA ALA A 72 3.29 -17.33 3.91
C ALA A 72 3.19 -18.81 4.30
#